data_AF-A0A3S3TVR8-F1
#
_entry.id   AF-A0A3S3TVR8-F1
#
_cell.length_a   1.000
_cell.length_b   1.000
_cell.length_c   1.000
_cell.angle_alpha   90.00
_cell.angle_beta   90.00
_cell.angle_gamma   90.00
#
_symmetry.space_group_name_H-M   'P 1'
#
loop_
_entity.id
_entity.type
_entity.pdbx_description
1 polymer ?
#
loop_
_entity_poly.entity_id
_entity_poly.type
_entity_poly.pdbx_seq_one_letter_code
_entity_poly.pdbx_strand_id
1 'polypeptide(L)'
;MKLRFYPFILTAILAVINIFLLYRVINFDAKYEVLNSTLHKVLINKKLSPSEIEIQKIKEESYIRQQERDTTLILTVFALFAGFTAFLTFRSFSSKVEEHTAIIDKKYADHEAKNDEQHRRLSKLENDLNYEMYRLKEIEAEKAYIEERLEGYIFYSIYANYHIYTCVQYNKEQGNSKNAKNLVDSIKINLKLMNTKIDKVEINESYRNVIISQINGINEIGDHEIFQTFSEIYSKLEFKSEIQV
;
A
#
# COMPACT_ATOMS: atom_id res chain seq x y z
N MET A 1 -26.94 7.51 -14.63
CA MET A 1 -27.37 8.89 -14.31
C MET A 1 -26.50 9.99 -14.95
N LYS A 2 -25.51 9.67 -15.81
CA LYS A 2 -24.60 10.68 -16.42
C LYS A 2 -25.07 11.25 -17.77
N LEU A 3 -25.94 10.55 -18.52
CA LEU A 3 -26.43 11.02 -19.83
C LEU A 3 -27.59 12.04 -19.77
N ARG A 4 -28.29 12.19 -18.63
CA ARG A 4 -29.46 13.09 -18.51
C ARG A 4 -29.10 14.53 -18.11
N PHE A 5 -27.85 14.78 -17.71
CA PHE A 5 -27.40 16.10 -17.25
C PHE A 5 -27.04 17.05 -18.40
N TYR A 6 -26.43 16.52 -19.46
CA TYR A 6 -26.10 17.27 -20.67
C TYR A 6 -27.32 17.90 -21.38
N PRO A 7 -28.44 17.17 -21.63
CA PRO A 7 -29.60 17.78 -22.25
C PRO A 7 -30.20 18.87 -21.37
N PHE A 8 -30.21 18.72 -20.03
CA PHE A 8 -30.75 19.75 -19.14
C PHE A 8 -29.94 21.05 -19.17
N ILE A 9 -28.60 20.95 -19.17
CA ILE A 9 -27.70 22.10 -19.30
C ILE A 9 -27.89 22.75 -20.68
N LEU A 10 -27.99 21.95 -21.75
CA LEU A 10 -28.21 22.45 -23.11
C LEU A 10 -29.57 23.16 -23.23
N THR A 11 -30.64 22.61 -22.65
CA THR A 11 -31.96 23.24 -22.63
C THR A 11 -31.96 24.56 -21.85
N ALA A 12 -31.25 24.62 -20.72
CA ALA A 12 -31.08 25.85 -19.96
C ALA A 12 -30.30 26.92 -20.75
N ILE A 13 -29.23 26.53 -21.44
CA ILE A 13 -28.46 27.43 -22.34
C ILE A 13 -29.36 27.96 -23.46
N LEU A 14 -30.11 27.08 -24.13
CA LEU A 14 -31.04 27.48 -25.19
C LEU A 14 -32.16 28.39 -24.69
N ALA A 15 -32.68 28.18 -23.48
CA ALA A 15 -33.69 29.06 -22.88
C ALA A 15 -33.13 30.46 -22.62
N VAL A 16 -31.92 30.57 -22.06
CA VAL A 16 -31.26 31.86 -21.80
C VAL A 16 -30.94 32.59 -23.12
N ILE A 17 -30.46 31.88 -24.14
CA ILE A 17 -30.23 32.46 -25.47
C ILE A 17 -31.54 32.98 -26.08
N ASN A 18 -32.63 32.22 -25.98
CA ASN A 18 -33.93 32.65 -26.51
C ASN A 18 -34.50 33.87 -25.77
N ILE A 19 -34.40 33.92 -24.44
CA ILE A 19 -34.79 35.10 -23.65
C ILE A 19 -33.96 36.32 -24.05
N PHE A 20 -32.65 36.14 -24.25
CA PHE A 20 -31.76 37.20 -24.70
C PHE A 20 -32.10 37.71 -26.11
N LEU A 21 -32.39 36.80 -27.05
CA LEU A 21 -32.80 37.16 -28.41
C LEU A 21 -34.14 37.91 -28.42
N LEU A 22 -35.13 37.45 -27.65
CA LEU A 22 -36.43 38.13 -27.48
C LEU A 22 -36.26 39.55 -26.93
N TYR A 23 -35.44 39.72 -25.89
CA TYR A 23 -35.13 41.04 -25.33
C TYR A 23 -34.45 41.96 -26.35
N ARG A 24 -33.54 41.40 -27.17
CA ARG A 24 -32.84 42.17 -28.20
C ARG A 24 -33.77 42.62 -29.32
N VAL A 25 -34.70 41.76 -29.76
CA VAL A 25 -35.67 42.08 -30.82
C VAL A 25 -36.61 43.20 -30.37
N ILE A 26 -37.18 43.11 -29.16
CA ILE A 26 -38.08 44.14 -28.61
C ILE A 26 -37.38 45.50 -28.53
N ASN A 27 -36.10 45.53 -28.13
CA ASN A 27 -35.32 46.77 -28.10
C ASN A 27 -34.84 47.26 -29.48
N PHE A 28 -34.78 46.39 -30.49
CA PHE A 28 -34.37 46.76 -31.84
C PHE A 28 -35.46 47.56 -32.55
N ASP A 29 -36.73 47.18 -32.38
CA ASP A 29 -37.87 47.93 -32.91
C ASP A 29 -37.92 49.35 -32.34
N ALA A 30 -37.71 49.49 -31.02
CA ALA A 30 -37.61 50.80 -30.37
C ALA A 30 -36.43 51.65 -30.89
N LYS A 31 -35.28 51.02 -31.18
CA LYS A 31 -34.13 51.71 -31.80
C LYS A 31 -34.39 52.10 -33.25
N TYR A 32 -35.12 51.28 -34.00
CA TYR A 32 -35.47 51.55 -35.38
C TYR A 32 -36.44 52.75 -35.50
N GLU A 33 -37.45 52.85 -34.63
CA GLU A 33 -38.32 54.03 -34.57
C GLU A 33 -37.56 55.32 -34.25
N VAL A 34 -36.64 55.26 -33.28
CA VAL A 34 -35.80 56.41 -32.92
C VAL A 34 -34.89 56.83 -34.07
N LEU A 35 -34.26 55.86 -34.75
CA LEU A 35 -33.39 56.12 -35.90
C LEU A 35 -34.18 56.69 -37.08
N ASN A 36 -35.38 56.17 -37.35
CA ASN A 36 -36.25 56.66 -38.42
C ASN A 36 -36.71 58.11 -38.15
N SER A 37 -37.04 58.45 -36.89
CA SER A 37 -37.37 59.83 -36.51
C SER A 37 -36.15 60.77 -36.61
N THR A 38 -34.94 60.26 -36.35
CA THR A 38 -33.70 61.03 -36.40
C THR A 38 -33.26 61.27 -37.84
N LEU A 39 -33.38 60.25 -38.72
CA LEU A 39 -33.16 60.36 -40.16
C LEU A 39 -34.11 61.40 -40.77
N HIS A 40 -35.38 61.40 -40.33
CA HIS A 40 -36.38 62.37 -40.79
C HIS A 40 -36.03 63.81 -40.35
N LYS A 41 -35.43 64.00 -39.17
CA LYS A 41 -34.96 65.31 -38.69
C LYS A 41 -33.69 65.80 -39.40
N VAL A 42 -32.77 64.90 -39.73
CA VAL A 42 -31.54 65.20 -40.49
C VAL A 42 -31.88 65.60 -41.93
N LEU A 43 -32.83 64.89 -42.57
CA LEU A 43 -33.33 65.21 -43.92
C LEU A 43 -33.96 66.60 -44.04
N ILE A 44 -34.46 67.17 -42.93
CA ILE A 44 -35.14 68.48 -42.90
C ILE A 44 -34.16 69.62 -42.53
N ASN A 45 -32.87 69.32 -42.28
CA ASN A 45 -31.82 70.27 -41.91
C ASN A 45 -32.24 71.30 -40.83
N LYS A 46 -33.03 70.83 -39.85
CA LYS A 46 -33.54 71.66 -38.77
C LYS A 46 -32.48 71.78 -37.69
N LYS A 47 -31.93 72.98 -37.47
CA LYS A 47 -31.09 73.26 -36.29
C LYS A 47 -31.92 72.98 -35.04
N LEU A 48 -31.46 72.03 -34.23
CA LEU A 48 -32.09 71.66 -32.97
C LEU A 48 -32.03 72.85 -32.01
N SER A 49 -33.15 73.13 -31.37
CA SER A 49 -33.20 74.10 -30.28
C SER A 49 -32.39 73.60 -29.07
N PRO A 50 -31.90 74.48 -28.19
CA PRO A 50 -31.13 74.08 -27.01
C PRO A 50 -31.82 73.03 -26.12
N SER A 51 -33.15 73.09 -26.01
CA SER A 51 -33.96 72.10 -25.27
C SER A 51 -34.00 70.73 -25.95
N GLU A 52 -33.95 70.66 -27.28
CA GLU A 52 -33.89 69.39 -28.00
C GLU A 52 -32.51 68.72 -27.88
N ILE A 53 -31.43 69.52 -27.79
CA ILE A 53 -30.06 69.04 -27.52
C ILE A 53 -29.98 68.45 -26.10
N GLU A 54 -30.62 69.11 -25.13
CA GLU A 54 -30.67 68.62 -23.75
C GLU A 54 -31.46 67.30 -23.63
N ILE A 55 -32.60 67.17 -24.32
CA ILE A 55 -33.36 65.92 -24.40
C ILE A 55 -32.55 64.81 -25.06
N GLN A 56 -31.77 65.11 -26.11
CA GLN A 56 -30.90 64.12 -26.74
C GLN A 56 -29.79 63.65 -25.79
N LYS A 57 -29.15 64.56 -25.05
CA LYS A 57 -28.14 64.19 -24.04
C LYS A 57 -28.72 63.28 -22.96
N ILE A 58 -29.92 63.57 -22.45
CA ILE A 58 -30.62 62.73 -21.47
C ILE A 58 -30.90 61.33 -22.05
N LYS A 59 -31.31 61.25 -23.33
CA LYS A 59 -31.53 59.96 -24.00
C LYS A 59 -30.23 59.20 -24.19
N GLU A 60 -29.15 59.84 -24.62
CA GLU A 60 -27.83 59.21 -24.76
C GLU A 60 -27.30 58.69 -23.42
N GLU A 61 -27.40 59.47 -22.34
CA GLU A 61 -27.05 59.01 -20.99
C GLU A 61 -27.91 57.81 -20.55
N SER A 62 -29.20 57.80 -20.89
CA SER A 62 -30.07 56.67 -20.58
C SER A 62 -29.66 55.39 -21.34
N TYR A 63 -29.24 55.53 -22.61
CA TYR A 63 -28.75 54.41 -23.41
C TYR A 63 -27.40 53.89 -22.90
N ILE A 64 -26.50 54.77 -22.49
CA ILE A 64 -25.21 54.41 -21.90
C ILE A 64 -25.44 53.63 -20.60
N ARG A 65 -26.26 54.14 -19.68
CA ARG A 65 -26.59 53.45 -18.42
C ARG A 65 -27.27 52.10 -18.65
N GLN A 66 -28.12 51.99 -19.68
CA GLN A 66 -28.75 50.72 -20.04
C GLN A 66 -27.71 49.71 -20.57
N GLN A 67 -26.79 50.15 -21.44
CA GLN A 67 -25.72 49.29 -21.93
C GLN A 67 -24.78 48.82 -20.81
N GLU A 68 -24.40 49.71 -19.88
CA GLU A 68 -23.60 49.36 -18.71
C GLU A 68 -24.30 48.30 -17.84
N ARG A 69 -25.61 48.46 -17.61
CA ARG A 69 -26.41 47.50 -16.84
C ARG A 69 -26.50 46.14 -17.54
N ASP A 70 -26.74 46.14 -18.85
CA ASP A 70 -26.87 44.91 -19.65
C ASP A 70 -25.52 44.17 -19.74
N THR A 71 -24.41 44.88 -19.95
CA THR A 71 -23.06 44.29 -19.93
C THR A 71 -22.72 43.70 -18.56
N THR A 72 -23.06 44.41 -17.47
CA THR A 72 -22.85 43.92 -16.10
C THR A 72 -23.66 42.65 -15.82
N LEU A 73 -24.91 42.60 -16.27
CA LEU A 73 -25.78 41.42 -16.14
C LEU A 73 -25.21 40.23 -16.92
N ILE A 74 -24.79 40.44 -18.18
CA ILE A 74 -24.17 39.41 -19.01
C ILE A 74 -22.92 38.85 -18.32
N LEU A 75 -22.00 39.72 -17.91
CA LEU A 75 -20.76 39.31 -17.25
C LEU A 75 -21.02 38.54 -15.95
N THR A 76 -22.00 38.99 -15.15
CA THR A 76 -22.38 38.33 -13.90
C THR A 76 -22.95 36.93 -14.15
N VAL A 77 -23.85 36.78 -15.13
CA VAL A 77 -24.45 35.47 -15.47
C VAL A 77 -23.41 34.51 -16.03
N PHE A 78 -22.52 34.98 -16.92
CA PHE A 78 -21.43 34.15 -17.44
C PHE A 78 -20.46 33.73 -16.34
N ALA A 79 -20.08 34.63 -15.43
CA ALA A 79 -19.21 34.31 -14.30
C ALA A 79 -19.84 33.27 -13.35
N LEU A 80 -21.13 33.43 -13.01
CA LEU A 80 -21.86 32.46 -12.19
C LEU A 80 -21.95 31.09 -12.87
N PHE A 81 -22.22 31.04 -14.17
CA PHE A 81 -22.28 29.79 -14.93
C PHE A 81 -20.91 29.10 -15.04
N ALA A 82 -19.85 29.86 -15.31
CA ALA A 82 -18.48 29.35 -15.32
C ALA A 82 -18.07 28.82 -13.94
N GLY A 83 -18.39 29.54 -12.87
CA GLY A 83 -18.13 29.10 -11.49
C GLY A 83 -18.89 27.82 -11.14
N PHE A 84 -20.16 27.72 -11.53
CA PHE A 84 -20.98 26.53 -11.27
C PHE A 84 -20.49 25.29 -12.05
N THR A 85 -20.13 25.44 -13.32
CA THR A 85 -19.59 24.33 -14.12
C THR A 85 -18.22 23.88 -13.62
N ALA A 86 -17.35 24.82 -13.21
CA ALA A 86 -16.09 24.51 -12.55
C ALA A 86 -16.30 23.74 -11.24
N PHE A 87 -17.24 24.16 -10.40
CA PHE A 87 -17.58 23.49 -9.14
C PHE A 87 -18.06 22.04 -9.36
N LEU A 88 -18.99 21.82 -10.30
CA LEU A 88 -19.47 20.47 -10.61
C LEU A 88 -18.37 19.56 -11.16
N THR A 89 -17.50 20.12 -12.03
CA THR A 89 -16.39 19.38 -12.62
C THR A 89 -15.37 18.99 -11.55
N PHE A 90 -14.99 19.94 -10.69
CA PHE A 90 -14.07 19.71 -9.58
C PHE A 90 -14.63 18.68 -8.59
N ARG A 91 -15.92 18.79 -8.22
CA ARG A 91 -16.57 17.80 -7.35
C ARG A 91 -16.59 16.40 -7.96
N SER A 92 -16.88 16.29 -9.26
CA SER A 92 -16.84 14.99 -9.95
C SER A 92 -15.42 14.43 -10.05
N PHE A 93 -14.40 15.28 -10.16
CA PHE A 93 -13.01 14.85 -10.15
C PHE A 93 -12.60 14.37 -8.76
N SER A 94 -12.89 15.13 -7.71
CA SER A 94 -12.62 14.75 -6.31
C SER A 94 -13.23 13.39 -5.98
N SER A 95 -14.50 13.18 -6.32
CA SER A 95 -15.19 11.91 -6.07
C SER A 95 -14.55 10.73 -6.82
N LYS A 96 -14.01 10.94 -8.03
CA LYS A 96 -13.28 9.88 -8.75
C LYS A 96 -11.93 9.58 -8.12
N VAL A 97 -11.23 10.61 -7.61
CA VAL A 97 -9.97 10.44 -6.90
C VAL A 97 -10.20 9.63 -5.63
N GLU A 98 -11.20 10.00 -4.82
CA GLU A 98 -11.59 9.27 -3.61
C GLU A 98 -11.97 7.80 -3.90
N GLU A 99 -12.70 7.55 -4.99
CA GLU A 99 -13.02 6.19 -5.44
C GLU A 99 -11.76 5.40 -5.80
N HIS A 100 -10.82 6.02 -6.53
CA HIS A 100 -9.57 5.36 -6.92
C HIS A 100 -8.64 5.12 -5.74
N THR A 101 -8.53 6.05 -4.79
CA THR A 101 -7.76 5.83 -3.56
C THR A 101 -8.34 4.66 -2.77
N ALA A 102 -9.67 4.59 -2.60
CA ALA A 102 -10.30 3.48 -1.90
C ALA A 102 -10.05 2.12 -2.59
N ILE A 103 -10.02 2.08 -3.93
CA ILE A 103 -9.68 0.87 -4.69
C ILE A 103 -8.22 0.48 -4.48
N ILE A 104 -7.30 1.45 -4.47
CA ILE A 104 -5.86 1.22 -4.25
C ILE A 104 -5.64 0.69 -2.83
N ASP A 105 -6.23 1.34 -1.82
CA ASP A 105 -6.11 0.94 -0.41
C ASP A 105 -6.64 -0.49 -0.20
N LYS A 106 -7.78 -0.81 -0.82
CA LYS A 106 -8.31 -2.18 -0.78
C LYS A 106 -7.35 -3.19 -1.42
N LYS A 107 -6.81 -2.88 -2.61
CA LYS A 107 -5.84 -3.77 -3.27
C LYS A 107 -4.59 -3.95 -2.43
N TYR A 108 -4.10 -2.88 -1.80
CA TYR A 108 -2.93 -2.93 -0.93
C TYR A 108 -3.19 -3.86 0.26
N ALA A 109 -4.32 -3.71 0.95
CA ALA A 109 -4.70 -4.58 2.05
C ALA A 109 -4.85 -6.06 1.61
N ASP A 110 -5.44 -6.32 0.45
CA ASP A 110 -5.55 -7.68 -0.11
C ASP A 110 -4.16 -8.28 -0.41
N HIS A 111 -3.22 -7.47 -0.91
CA HIS A 111 -1.84 -7.90 -1.16
C HIS A 111 -1.06 -8.16 0.12
N GLU A 112 -1.19 -7.29 1.13
CA GLU A 112 -0.58 -7.45 2.44
C GLU A 112 -1.07 -8.73 3.12
N ALA A 113 -2.38 -8.95 3.16
CA ALA A 113 -2.97 -10.18 3.73
C ALA A 113 -2.48 -11.45 3.01
N LYS A 114 -2.36 -11.41 1.68
CA LYS A 114 -1.83 -12.53 0.90
C LYS A 114 -0.34 -12.77 1.18
N ASN A 115 0.44 -11.71 1.33
CA ASN A 115 1.86 -11.80 1.65
C ASN A 115 2.06 -12.42 3.04
N ASP A 116 1.28 -11.99 4.04
CA ASP A 116 1.29 -12.56 5.39
C ASP A 116 0.90 -14.03 5.38
N GLU A 117 -0.10 -14.41 4.59
CA GLU A 117 -0.48 -15.81 4.42
C GLU A 117 0.66 -16.64 3.81
N GLN A 118 1.32 -16.13 2.77
CA GLN A 118 2.45 -16.80 2.14
C GLN A 118 3.64 -16.95 3.09
N HIS A 119 3.98 -15.91 3.86
CA HIS A 119 5.02 -15.99 4.87
C HIS A 119 4.71 -17.04 5.94
N ARG A 120 3.47 -17.08 6.47
CA ARG A 120 3.07 -18.11 7.42
C ARG A 120 3.19 -19.52 6.84
N ARG A 121 2.78 -19.71 5.57
CA ARG A 121 2.92 -21.00 4.87
C ARG A 121 4.39 -21.39 4.71
N LEU A 122 5.26 -20.43 4.36
CA LEU A 122 6.69 -20.66 4.22
C LEU A 122 7.32 -21.06 5.55
N SER A 123 7.06 -20.33 6.64
CA SER A 123 7.59 -20.64 7.97
C SER A 123 7.13 -22.02 8.45
N LYS A 124 5.88 -22.40 8.16
CA LYS A 124 5.39 -23.75 8.46
C LYS A 124 6.15 -24.82 7.66
N LEU A 125 6.32 -24.61 6.35
CA LEU A 125 7.04 -25.55 5.49
C LEU A 125 8.52 -25.68 5.91
N GLU A 126 9.15 -24.58 6.31
CA GLU A 126 10.51 -24.57 6.84
C GLU A 126 10.59 -25.36 8.16
N ASN A 127 9.62 -25.20 9.07
CA ASN A 127 9.53 -26.02 10.28
C ASN A 127 9.33 -27.51 9.95
N ASP A 128 8.47 -27.85 8.98
CA ASP A 128 8.24 -29.23 8.56
C ASP A 128 9.52 -29.84 7.94
N LEU A 129 10.25 -29.06 7.14
CA LEU A 129 11.56 -29.46 6.60
C LEU A 129 12.58 -29.68 7.70
N ASN A 130 12.67 -28.78 8.68
CA ASN A 130 13.57 -28.95 9.82
C ASN A 130 13.24 -30.22 10.61
N TYR A 131 11.96 -30.55 10.78
CA TYR A 131 11.57 -31.79 11.44
C TYR A 131 12.00 -33.04 10.66
N GLU A 132 11.86 -33.05 9.33
CA GLU A 132 12.34 -34.17 8.50
C GLU A 132 13.87 -34.25 8.45
N MET A 133 14.57 -33.11 8.44
CA MET A 133 16.03 -33.05 8.55
C MET A 133 16.52 -33.61 9.88
N TYR A 134 15.85 -33.31 10.99
CA TYR A 134 16.12 -33.93 12.29
C TYR A 134 16.06 -35.47 12.18
N ARG A 135 14.96 -36.01 11.64
CA ARG A 135 14.78 -37.47 11.50
C ARG A 135 15.86 -38.11 10.63
N LEU A 136 16.20 -37.46 9.51
CA LEU A 136 17.28 -37.94 8.63
C LEU A 136 18.62 -37.98 9.38
N LYS A 137 18.97 -36.90 10.09
CA LYS A 137 20.25 -36.82 10.83
C LYS A 137 20.31 -37.74 12.03
N GLU A 138 19.18 -38.01 12.68
CA GLU A 138 19.09 -39.04 13.72
C GLU A 138 19.39 -40.44 13.16
N ILE A 139 18.86 -40.79 11.98
CA ILE A 139 19.17 -42.05 11.29
C ILE A 139 20.65 -42.13 10.90
N GLU A 140 21.21 -41.04 10.36
CA GLU A 140 22.64 -40.98 10.03
C GLU A 140 23.53 -41.11 11.27
N ALA A 141 23.12 -40.52 12.39
CA ALA A 141 23.80 -40.66 13.67
C ALA A 141 23.77 -42.12 14.15
N GLU A 142 22.59 -42.74 14.17
CA GLU A 142 22.45 -44.15 14.59
C GLU A 142 23.29 -45.08 13.71
N LYS A 143 23.27 -44.87 12.38
CA LYS A 143 24.11 -45.62 11.45
C LYS A 143 25.60 -45.42 11.74
N ALA A 144 26.06 -44.19 11.96
CA ALA A 144 27.45 -43.92 12.30
C ALA A 144 27.86 -44.57 13.63
N TYR A 145 26.96 -44.63 14.61
CA TYR A 145 27.19 -45.31 15.88
C TYR A 145 27.34 -46.84 15.69
N ILE A 146 26.46 -47.47 14.90
CA ILE A 146 26.54 -48.91 14.58
C ILE A 146 27.83 -49.25 13.82
N GLU A 147 28.29 -48.35 12.96
CA GLU A 147 29.56 -48.48 12.21
C GLU A 147 30.80 -48.12 13.04
N GLU A 148 30.65 -47.88 14.36
CA GLU A 148 31.72 -47.48 15.29
C GLU A 148 32.43 -46.16 14.88
N ARG A 149 31.80 -45.33 14.04
CA ARG A 149 32.28 -44.02 13.61
C ARG A 149 31.78 -42.92 14.56
N LEU A 150 32.40 -42.85 15.75
CA LEU A 150 31.98 -41.93 16.82
C LEU A 150 32.01 -40.44 16.41
N GLU A 151 32.97 -40.02 15.59
CA GLU A 151 33.01 -38.67 15.05
C GLU A 151 31.72 -38.33 14.27
N GLY A 152 31.32 -39.21 13.35
CA GLY A 152 30.10 -39.07 12.58
C GLY A 152 28.85 -39.10 13.46
N TYR A 153 28.83 -39.98 14.47
CA TYR A 153 27.75 -40.02 15.45
C TYR A 153 27.56 -38.68 16.16
N ILE A 154 28.65 -38.07 16.65
CA ILE A 154 28.62 -36.78 17.34
C ILE A 154 28.15 -35.68 16.40
N PHE A 155 28.74 -35.59 15.21
CA PHE A 155 28.41 -34.56 14.22
C PHE A 155 26.92 -34.61 13.85
N TYR A 156 26.41 -35.78 13.45
CA TYR A 156 25.02 -35.92 13.06
C TYR A 156 24.05 -35.74 14.24
N SER A 157 24.42 -36.17 15.45
CA SER A 157 23.57 -35.96 16.65
C SER A 157 23.42 -34.49 17.00
N ILE A 158 24.52 -33.71 16.98
CA ILE A 158 24.46 -32.27 17.24
C ILE A 158 23.64 -31.59 16.14
N TYR A 159 23.84 -32.00 14.88
CA TYR A 159 23.11 -31.44 13.76
C TYR A 159 21.60 -31.73 13.83
N ALA A 160 21.22 -32.94 14.24
CA ALA A 160 19.84 -33.34 14.49
C ALA A 160 19.19 -32.46 15.58
N ASN A 161 19.91 -32.23 16.69
CA ASN A 161 19.43 -31.36 17.76
C ASN A 161 19.31 -29.89 17.34
N TYR A 162 20.18 -29.42 16.44
CA TYR A 162 20.07 -28.07 15.88
C TYR A 162 18.77 -27.89 15.08
N HIS A 163 18.39 -28.90 14.29
CA HIS A 163 17.10 -28.87 13.59
C HIS A 163 15.91 -28.92 14.56
N ILE A 164 15.96 -29.72 15.64
CA ILE A 164 14.91 -29.65 16.69
C ILE A 164 14.86 -28.26 17.31
N TYR A 165 16.02 -27.64 17.57
CA TYR A 165 16.11 -26.27 18.10
C TYR A 165 15.36 -25.26 17.20
N THR A 166 15.54 -25.33 15.88
CA THR A 166 14.80 -24.44 14.97
C THR A 166 13.28 -24.66 15.07
N CYS A 167 12.83 -25.91 15.23
CA CYS A 167 11.43 -26.24 15.47
C CYS A 167 10.91 -25.71 16.82
N VAL A 168 11.76 -25.70 17.87
CA VAL A 168 11.44 -25.08 19.17
C VAL A 168 11.16 -23.59 18.98
N GLN A 169 12.02 -22.87 18.25
CA GLN A 169 11.86 -21.43 18.03
C GLN A 169 10.57 -21.13 17.25
N TYR A 170 10.31 -21.86 16.17
CA TYR A 170 9.06 -21.72 15.42
C TYR A 170 7.83 -21.93 16.33
N ASN A 171 7.82 -22.99 17.15
CA ASN A 171 6.68 -23.24 18.05
C ASN A 171 6.53 -22.16 19.14
N LYS A 172 7.62 -21.55 19.61
CA LYS A 172 7.56 -20.39 20.53
C LYS A 172 6.94 -19.18 19.84
N GLU A 173 7.37 -18.86 18.62
CA GLU A 173 6.84 -17.74 17.83
C GLU A 173 5.35 -17.91 17.50
N GLN A 174 4.91 -19.14 17.24
CA GLN A 174 3.49 -19.46 17.02
C GLN A 174 2.66 -19.53 18.32
N GLY A 175 3.26 -19.29 19.49
CA GLY A 175 2.59 -19.36 20.79
C GLY A 175 2.27 -20.78 21.27
N ASN A 176 2.83 -21.81 20.65
CA ASN A 176 2.62 -23.22 20.99
C ASN A 176 3.65 -23.70 22.03
N SER A 177 3.51 -23.17 23.24
CA SER A 177 4.46 -23.42 24.35
C SER A 177 4.56 -24.90 24.75
N LYS A 178 3.47 -25.67 24.65
CA LYS A 178 3.46 -27.10 24.97
C LYS A 178 4.34 -27.90 24.00
N ASN A 179 4.18 -27.69 22.69
CA ASN A 179 5.00 -28.38 21.71
C ASN A 179 6.47 -27.95 21.79
N ALA A 180 6.73 -26.66 21.97
CA ALA A 180 8.09 -26.16 22.20
C ALA A 180 8.76 -26.85 23.39
N LYS A 181 8.04 -26.99 24.52
CA LYS A 181 8.55 -27.70 25.70
C LYS A 181 8.84 -29.17 25.42
N ASN A 182 7.93 -29.88 24.76
CA ASN A 182 8.14 -31.29 24.40
C ASN A 182 9.40 -31.47 23.52
N LEU A 183 9.63 -30.56 22.57
CA LEU A 183 10.82 -30.59 21.72
C LEU A 183 12.10 -30.29 22.51
N VAL A 184 12.06 -29.37 23.47
CA VAL A 184 13.18 -29.14 24.41
C VAL A 184 13.48 -30.41 25.22
N ASP A 185 12.45 -31.10 25.71
CA ASP A 185 12.62 -32.36 26.42
C ASP A 185 13.23 -33.45 25.52
N SER A 186 12.87 -33.50 24.23
CA SER A 186 13.52 -34.38 23.25
C SER A 186 15.01 -34.07 23.08
N ILE A 187 15.40 -32.80 22.99
CA ILE A 187 16.82 -32.41 22.95
C ILE A 187 17.55 -32.93 24.20
N LYS A 188 16.97 -32.73 25.39
CA LYS A 188 17.57 -33.21 26.65
C LYS A 188 17.80 -34.72 26.65
N ILE A 189 16.82 -35.49 26.18
CA ILE A 189 16.93 -36.95 26.09
C ILE A 189 18.06 -37.34 25.13
N ASN A 190 18.09 -36.73 23.94
CA ASN A 190 19.10 -37.01 22.93
C ASN A 190 20.51 -36.68 23.41
N LEU A 191 20.69 -35.55 24.10
CA LEU A 191 21.99 -35.16 24.65
C LEU A 191 22.44 -36.08 25.80
N LYS A 192 21.52 -36.51 26.67
CA LYS A 192 21.84 -37.50 27.70
C LYS A 192 22.31 -38.81 27.09
N LEU A 193 21.59 -39.34 26.10
CA LEU A 193 21.96 -40.56 25.39
C LEU A 193 23.34 -40.42 24.73
N MET A 194 23.57 -39.30 24.04
CA MET A 194 24.85 -39.00 23.42
C MET A 194 25.98 -38.96 24.47
N ASN A 195 25.80 -38.24 25.58
CA ASN A 195 26.80 -38.12 26.64
C ASN A 195 27.14 -39.48 27.29
N THR A 196 26.18 -40.41 27.37
CA THR A 196 26.44 -41.78 27.88
C THR A 196 27.17 -42.69 26.91
N LYS A 197 27.11 -42.39 25.60
CA LYS A 197 27.70 -43.21 24.53
C LYS A 197 29.11 -42.79 24.15
N ILE A 198 29.56 -41.62 24.63
CA ILE A 198 30.86 -41.05 24.27
C ILE A 198 31.74 -40.90 25.52
N ASP A 199 32.99 -41.33 25.40
CA ASP A 199 34.03 -41.14 26.41
C ASP A 199 35.03 -40.09 25.97
N LYS A 200 35.99 -40.45 25.10
CA LYS A 200 36.93 -39.50 24.49
C LYS A 200 36.94 -39.75 22.99
N VAL A 201 36.62 -38.72 22.21
CA VAL A 201 36.46 -38.85 20.76
C VAL A 201 37.31 -37.82 20.04
N GLU A 202 38.10 -38.30 19.09
CA GLU A 202 38.86 -37.44 18.18
C GLU A 202 37.94 -36.98 17.05
N ILE A 203 37.92 -35.67 16.82
CA ILE A 203 37.12 -35.04 15.76
C ILE A 203 38.05 -34.26 14.84
N ASN A 204 37.81 -34.33 13.54
CA ASN A 204 38.52 -33.53 12.56
C ASN A 204 38.28 -32.03 12.85
N GLU A 205 39.36 -31.27 12.94
CA GLU A 205 39.36 -29.83 13.19
C GLU A 205 38.43 -29.05 12.23
N SER A 206 38.23 -29.54 11.00
CA SER A 206 37.32 -28.93 10.02
C SER A 206 35.87 -28.82 10.49
N TYR A 207 35.43 -29.70 11.40
CA TYR A 207 34.07 -29.68 11.95
C TYR A 207 33.91 -28.76 13.15
N ARG A 208 35.01 -28.27 13.76
CA ARG A 208 34.97 -27.49 15.01
C ARG A 208 34.02 -26.30 14.91
N ASN A 209 34.17 -25.48 13.88
CA ASN A 209 33.39 -24.25 13.74
C ASN A 209 31.90 -24.54 13.55
N VAL A 210 31.56 -25.60 12.82
CA VAL A 210 30.17 -26.01 12.58
C VAL A 210 29.54 -26.50 13.88
N ILE A 211 30.22 -27.39 14.60
CA ILE A 211 29.76 -27.94 15.88
C ILE A 211 29.55 -26.82 16.90
N ILE A 212 30.52 -25.92 17.06
CA ILE A 212 30.43 -24.80 18.01
C ILE A 212 29.25 -23.88 17.63
N SER A 213 29.10 -23.55 16.36
CA SER A 213 27.99 -22.70 15.91
C SER A 213 26.63 -23.33 16.21
N GLN A 214 26.49 -24.64 16.00
CA GLN A 214 25.24 -25.37 16.28
C GLN A 214 24.94 -25.44 17.77
N ILE A 215 25.94 -25.76 18.61
CA ILE A 215 25.81 -25.77 20.06
C ILE A 215 25.38 -24.39 20.57
N ASN A 216 26.02 -23.32 20.07
CA ASN A 216 25.67 -21.96 20.45
C ASN A 216 24.23 -21.62 20.09
N GLY A 217 23.77 -22.00 18.88
CA GLY A 217 22.37 -21.83 18.49
C GLY A 217 21.42 -22.58 19.42
N ILE A 218 21.69 -23.84 19.74
CA ILE A 218 20.84 -24.63 20.64
C ILE A 218 20.82 -24.03 22.07
N ASN A 219 21.93 -23.46 22.53
CA ASN A 219 22.01 -22.82 23.85
C ASN A 219 21.14 -21.55 23.97
N GLU A 220 20.71 -20.94 22.86
CA GLU A 220 19.74 -19.83 22.86
C GLU A 220 18.36 -20.24 23.39
N ILE A 221 18.08 -21.55 23.53
CA ILE A 221 16.90 -22.04 24.25
C ILE A 221 16.85 -21.49 25.68
N GLY A 222 18.02 -21.25 26.29
CA GLY A 222 18.16 -20.75 27.67
C GLY A 222 17.94 -21.83 28.74
N ASP A 223 18.02 -23.11 28.38
CA ASP A 223 17.88 -24.22 29.32
C ASP A 223 19.24 -24.63 29.91
N HIS A 224 19.34 -24.58 31.24
CA HIS A 224 20.60 -24.82 31.94
C HIS A 224 21.10 -26.27 31.84
N GLU A 225 20.19 -27.23 31.78
CA GLU A 225 20.53 -28.65 31.69
C GLU A 225 21.11 -29.00 30.31
N ILE A 226 20.54 -28.42 29.24
CA ILE A 226 21.09 -28.51 27.88
C ILE A 226 22.50 -27.93 27.84
N PHE A 227 22.70 -26.73 28.38
CA PHE A 227 24.00 -26.06 28.42
C PHE A 227 25.06 -26.89 29.16
N GLN A 228 24.72 -27.43 30.33
CA GLN A 228 25.62 -28.29 31.11
C GLN A 228 25.97 -29.57 30.35
N THR A 229 24.97 -30.25 29.78
CA THR A 229 25.19 -31.52 29.05
C THR A 229 26.06 -31.30 27.81
N PHE A 230 25.89 -30.19 27.09
CA PHE A 230 26.79 -29.83 25.99
C PHE A 230 28.20 -29.53 26.45
N SER A 231 28.36 -28.86 27.59
CA SER A 231 29.70 -28.57 28.15
C SER A 231 30.43 -29.86 28.50
N GLU A 232 29.73 -30.83 29.08
CA GLU A 232 30.27 -32.17 29.35
C GLU A 232 30.64 -32.90 28.06
N ILE A 233 29.74 -32.94 27.07
CA ILE A 233 30.01 -33.50 25.74
C ILE A 233 31.24 -32.83 25.13
N TYR A 234 31.33 -31.51 25.16
CA TYR A 234 32.43 -30.75 24.57
C TYR A 234 33.77 -31.07 25.25
N SER A 235 33.78 -31.28 26.57
CA SER A 235 34.99 -31.66 27.32
C SER A 235 35.57 -33.02 26.91
N LYS A 236 34.75 -33.85 26.24
CA LYS A 236 35.12 -35.18 25.73
C LYS A 236 35.66 -35.16 24.30
N LEU A 237 35.60 -34.00 23.62
CA LEU A 237 36.02 -33.86 22.23
C LEU A 237 37.47 -33.40 22.16
N GLU A 238 38.29 -34.14 21.41
CA GLU A 238 39.66 -33.73 21.07
C GLU A 238 39.71 -33.41 19.57
N PHE A 239 39.81 -32.12 19.24
CA PHE A 239 39.89 -31.71 17.84
C PHE A 239 41.33 -31.80 17.35
N LYS A 240 41.55 -32.53 16.25
CA LYS A 240 42.86 -32.71 15.63
C LYS A 240 42.83 -32.31 14.17
N SER A 241 43.85 -31.57 13.74
CA SER A 241 44.15 -31.36 12.32
C SER A 241 44.66 -32.67 11.74
N GLU A 242 44.11 -33.13 10.61
CA GLU A 242 44.68 -34.29 9.90
C GLU A 242 46.18 -34.07 9.66
N ILE A 243 46.99 -35.05 10.06
CA ILE A 243 48.38 -35.11 9.61
C ILE A 243 48.30 -35.38 8.11
N GLN A 244 48.72 -34.42 7.30
CA GLN A 244 49.02 -34.65 5.89
C GLN A 244 50.06 -35.78 5.83
N VAL A 245 49.64 -36.98 5.41
CA VAL A 245 50.53 -38.08 5.03
C VAL A 245 50.97 -37.85 3.58
#